data_AF-A0A0G1P4P3-F1
#
_entry.id   AF-A0A0G1P4P3-F1
#
_cell.length_a   1.000
_cell.length_b   1.000
_cell.length_c   1.000
_cell.angle_alpha   90.00
_cell.angle_beta   90.00
_cell.angle_gamma   90.00
#
_symmetry.space_group_name_H-M   'P 1'
#
loop_
_entity.id
_entity.type
_entity.pdbx_description
1 polymer ?
#
loop_
_entity_poly.entity_id
_entity_poly.type
_entity_poly.pdbx_seq_one_letter_code
_entity_poly.pdbx_strand_id
1 'polypeptide(L)'
;MSQKPGKLSPRPTKIIKTGYKNLIVAFSFLAFMLVAAILYFALSQATVLITPSYAEQNVGFVVQVAGEVSRQDGLLDNQRIAGDILETTVEASQEFPAEKISLTADKARGRLTVYNDYSQPQPLIARTRFASPAGLIFRLLDGVTIPAKGKIEVEVEADQPGAAYEISDTDFSLPALSAWRNQYVYAKGGGSMVRQTSAKHQITQAVIDQATNHLYSQLLTQAKDELAKNLSADQTIIDDSLNTTVIKSSSSEQAGSGQANFTVSLALAVKALAINFDNLKKQAVASLPDSYSQNGALTKINYDSFTYNITFLDDNTENLLAQIKGEFSLSVATVNLDKSQLKGLSKKEAETYLDNLSGVETAAIRLPFWTKFLPTLEDHINIEIVK
;
A
#
# COMPACT_ATOMS: atom_id res chain seq x y z
N MET A 1 93.84 -7.33 97.26
CA MET A 1 94.67 -6.63 96.24
C MET A 1 93.79 -5.63 95.52
N SER A 2 94.30 -4.41 95.42
CA SER A 2 93.68 -3.19 94.92
C SER A 2 93.56 -3.18 93.39
N GLN A 3 92.50 -2.58 92.82
CA GLN A 3 92.61 -1.57 91.74
C GLN A 3 91.29 -0.85 91.42
N LYS A 4 91.45 0.45 91.10
CA LYS A 4 90.47 1.54 90.91
C LYS A 4 89.79 1.56 89.52
N PRO A 5 88.68 2.32 89.33
CA PRO A 5 87.90 2.38 88.09
C PRO A 5 88.42 3.44 87.08
N GLY A 6 88.26 3.17 85.78
CA GLY A 6 88.61 4.07 84.67
C GLY A 6 87.40 4.88 84.14
N LYS A 7 87.61 6.19 83.93
CA LYS A 7 86.65 7.20 83.43
C LYS A 7 86.32 7.03 81.94
N LEU A 8 85.06 7.26 81.57
CA LEU A 8 84.58 7.46 80.18
C LEU A 8 84.82 8.90 79.70
N SER A 9 85.18 9.05 78.43
CA SER A 9 85.31 10.33 77.69
C SER A 9 84.19 10.49 76.64
N PRO A 10 83.74 11.73 76.34
CA PRO A 10 82.59 11.97 75.45
C PRO A 10 82.99 11.92 73.97
N ARG A 11 82.11 11.35 73.14
CA ARG A 11 82.28 11.29 71.67
C ARG A 11 81.92 12.64 71.01
N PRO A 12 82.72 13.12 70.04
CA PRO A 12 82.43 14.35 69.30
C PRO A 12 81.48 14.11 68.12
N THR A 13 80.43 14.93 68.02
CA THR A 13 79.52 14.98 66.86
C THR A 13 80.20 15.77 65.74
N LYS A 14 80.62 15.09 64.67
CA LYS A 14 81.19 15.73 63.47
C LYS A 14 80.07 16.20 62.54
N ILE A 15 80.03 17.51 62.30
CA ILE A 15 79.17 18.18 61.32
C ILE A 15 79.69 17.86 59.90
N ILE A 16 78.85 17.24 59.07
CA ILE A 16 79.19 16.84 57.70
C ILE A 16 79.05 18.05 56.74
N LYS A 17 80.17 18.43 56.12
CA LYS A 17 80.30 19.51 55.13
C LYS A 17 79.96 19.02 53.70
N THR A 18 79.00 19.71 53.07
CA THR A 18 78.93 20.19 51.66
C THR A 18 79.06 19.22 50.46
N GLY A 19 79.59 17.99 50.56
CA GLY A 19 79.72 17.07 49.41
C GLY A 19 78.43 16.29 49.05
N TYR A 20 77.65 15.89 50.06
CA TYR A 20 76.40 15.13 49.87
C TYR A 20 75.25 15.99 49.33
N LYS A 21 75.33 17.32 49.47
CA LYS A 21 74.28 18.23 49.03
C LYS A 21 74.10 18.19 47.50
N ASN A 22 75.19 18.15 46.74
CA ASN A 22 75.13 18.10 45.27
C ASN A 22 74.58 16.75 44.76
N LEU A 23 74.88 15.66 45.47
CA LEU A 23 74.41 14.32 45.12
C LEU A 23 72.92 14.13 45.43
N ILE A 24 72.44 14.68 46.56
CA ILE A 24 71.01 14.71 46.91
C ILE A 24 70.23 15.55 45.89
N VAL A 25 70.76 16.71 45.48
CA VAL A 25 70.12 17.56 44.45
C VAL A 25 70.06 16.83 43.11
N ALA A 26 71.14 16.17 42.68
CA ALA A 26 71.17 15.41 41.43
C ALA A 26 70.19 14.22 41.45
N PHE A 27 70.15 13.46 42.55
CA PHE A 27 69.23 12.33 42.70
C PHE A 27 67.76 12.79 42.80
N SER A 28 67.49 13.88 43.52
CA SER A 28 66.16 14.47 43.60
C SER A 28 65.68 14.99 42.24
N PHE A 29 66.57 15.58 41.44
CA PHE A 29 66.26 16.01 40.08
C PHE A 29 65.96 14.81 39.17
N LEU A 30 66.76 13.73 39.26
CA LEU A 30 66.54 12.52 38.49
C LEU A 30 65.23 11.82 38.88
N ALA A 31 64.94 11.72 40.18
CA ALA A 31 63.68 11.18 40.69
C ALA A 31 62.49 12.04 40.26
N PHE A 32 62.62 13.36 40.28
CA PHE A 32 61.59 14.27 39.76
C PHE A 32 61.37 14.08 38.25
N MET A 33 62.44 13.98 37.46
CA MET A 33 62.37 13.67 36.02
C MET A 33 61.68 12.32 35.76
N LEU A 34 62.00 11.30 36.56
CA LEU A 34 61.40 9.97 36.44
C LEU A 34 59.91 10.00 36.81
N VAL A 35 59.53 10.68 37.89
CA VAL A 35 58.12 10.87 38.28
C VAL A 35 57.38 11.69 37.23
N ALA A 36 57.98 12.75 36.70
CA ALA A 36 57.41 13.57 35.64
C ALA A 36 57.21 12.75 34.35
N ALA A 37 58.16 11.88 33.99
CA ALA A 37 58.03 10.96 32.86
C ALA A 37 56.90 9.95 33.09
N ILE A 38 56.81 9.34 34.29
CA ILE A 38 55.73 8.40 34.63
C ILE A 38 54.38 9.09 34.57
N LEU A 39 54.24 10.28 35.16
CA LEU A 39 53.01 11.07 35.11
C LEU A 39 52.66 11.48 33.68
N TYR A 40 53.65 11.83 32.86
CA TYR A 40 53.44 12.13 31.45
C TYR A 40 52.85 10.92 30.70
N PHE A 41 53.42 9.73 30.85
CA PHE A 41 52.89 8.52 30.20
C PHE A 41 51.56 8.05 30.79
N ALA A 42 51.38 8.13 32.10
CA ALA A 42 50.17 7.67 32.78
C ALA A 42 48.94 8.55 32.50
N LEU A 43 49.14 9.87 32.32
CA LEU A 43 48.07 10.83 32.06
C LEU A 43 47.87 11.13 30.57
N SER A 44 48.79 10.70 29.70
CA SER A 44 48.64 10.81 28.25
C SER A 44 47.67 9.72 27.78
N GLN A 45 46.41 10.11 27.61
CA GLN A 45 45.34 9.29 27.05
C GLN A 45 44.74 10.00 25.84
N ALA A 46 44.34 9.24 24.82
CA ALA A 46 43.66 9.75 23.64
C ALA A 46 42.29 9.08 23.50
N THR A 47 41.25 9.86 23.21
CA THR A 47 39.94 9.33 22.80
C THR A 47 39.73 9.60 21.32
N VAL A 48 39.58 8.53 20.56
CA VAL A 48 39.26 8.54 19.13
C VAL A 48 37.76 8.35 18.99
N LEU A 49 37.09 9.40 18.50
CA LEU A 49 35.66 9.40 18.19
C LEU A 49 35.49 9.05 16.72
N ILE A 50 34.78 7.97 16.43
CA ILE A 50 34.55 7.50 15.07
C ILE A 50 33.06 7.57 14.76
N THR A 51 32.71 8.32 13.72
CA THR A 51 31.40 8.24 13.07
C THR A 51 31.53 7.30 11.89
N PRO A 52 30.93 6.12 11.93
CA PRO A 52 31.09 5.16 10.87
C PRO A 52 30.21 5.50 9.67
N SER A 53 30.66 5.11 8.48
CA SER A 53 29.85 5.10 7.26
C SER A 53 29.00 3.83 7.23
N TYR A 54 27.70 3.99 6.98
CA TYR A 54 26.74 2.89 6.95
C TYR A 54 26.43 2.49 5.51
N ALA A 55 26.50 1.17 5.24
CA ALA A 55 26.02 0.58 4.00
C ALA A 55 24.67 -0.09 4.23
N GLU A 56 23.69 0.19 3.38
CA GLU A 56 22.40 -0.51 3.40
C GLU A 56 22.53 -1.93 2.85
N GLN A 57 21.89 -2.88 3.53
CA GLN A 57 21.82 -4.28 3.16
C GLN A 57 20.39 -4.77 3.38
N ASN A 58 19.85 -5.53 2.44
CA ASN A 58 18.61 -6.26 2.62
C ASN A 58 18.92 -7.65 3.14
N VAL A 59 18.24 -8.04 4.21
CA VAL A 59 18.40 -9.33 4.87
C VAL A 59 17.06 -10.04 4.89
N GLY A 60 17.10 -11.32 4.51
CA GLY A 60 15.93 -12.18 4.52
C GLY A 60 15.70 -12.78 5.91
N PHE A 61 14.43 -13.01 6.26
CA PHE A 61 14.03 -13.74 7.45
C PHE A 61 12.95 -14.77 7.14
N VAL A 62 12.85 -15.78 8.00
CA VAL A 62 11.80 -16.79 7.96
C VAL A 62 11.30 -17.01 9.38
N VAL A 63 10.02 -16.80 9.61
CA VAL A 63 9.36 -16.98 10.91
C VAL A 63 8.17 -17.91 10.75
N GLN A 64 8.03 -18.88 11.63
CA GLN A 64 6.84 -19.72 11.68
C GLN A 64 5.79 -19.10 12.61
N VAL A 65 4.52 -19.22 12.25
CA VAL A 65 3.39 -18.86 13.09
C VAL A 65 2.66 -20.13 13.45
N ALA A 66 2.35 -20.31 14.73
CA ALA A 66 1.55 -21.44 15.20
C ALA A 66 0.47 -20.97 16.18
N GLY A 67 -0.62 -21.73 16.24
CA GLY A 67 -1.65 -21.55 17.29
C GLY A 67 -1.07 -21.76 18.69
N GLU A 68 -1.79 -21.32 19.73
CA GLU A 68 -1.35 -21.42 21.13
C GLU A 68 -1.01 -22.87 21.57
N VAL A 69 0.25 -23.29 21.39
CA VAL A 69 0.79 -24.46 22.07
C VAL A 69 1.43 -23.98 23.38
N SER A 70 0.69 -24.09 24.49
CA SER A 70 1.11 -23.88 25.88
C SER A 70 1.99 -22.65 26.16
N ARG A 71 1.32 -21.57 26.55
CA ARG A 71 1.88 -20.45 27.33
C ARG A 71 2.63 -20.97 28.56
N GLN A 72 3.94 -21.11 28.47
CA GLN A 72 4.78 -20.93 29.65
C GLN A 72 5.83 -19.84 29.46
N ASP A 73 6.31 -19.58 28.24
CA ASP A 73 7.33 -18.53 28.01
C ASP A 73 7.13 -17.66 26.75
N GLY A 74 6.05 -17.80 25.98
CA GLY A 74 5.77 -16.93 24.82
C GLY A 74 6.82 -16.95 23.69
N LEU A 75 7.84 -17.79 23.81
CA LEU A 75 8.91 -18.03 22.85
C LEU A 75 8.89 -19.51 22.47
N LEU A 76 8.15 -19.81 21.40
CA LEU A 76 8.07 -21.14 20.80
C LEU A 76 9.36 -21.41 20.01
N ASP A 77 10.47 -21.77 20.67
CA ASP A 77 11.79 -21.92 20.02
C ASP A 77 12.26 -20.62 19.31
N ASN A 78 13.54 -20.49 18.95
CA ASN A 78 14.12 -19.26 18.38
C ASN A 78 13.62 -18.96 16.94
N GLN A 79 12.47 -19.49 16.51
CA GLN A 79 11.97 -19.36 15.13
C GLN A 79 10.45 -19.26 15.00
N ARG A 80 9.66 -19.27 16.09
CA ARG A 80 8.20 -19.26 15.99
C ARG A 80 7.53 -18.19 16.84
N ILE A 81 6.43 -17.64 16.34
CA ILE A 81 5.55 -16.69 17.04
C ILE A 81 4.14 -17.26 17.16
N ALA A 82 3.40 -16.78 18.17
CA ALA A 82 1.98 -17.08 18.30
C ALA A 82 1.15 -16.29 17.27
N GLY A 83 0.10 -16.92 16.78
CA GLY A 83 -0.93 -16.27 15.97
C GLY A 83 -2.23 -17.06 16.01
N ASP A 84 -3.29 -16.45 15.50
CA ASP A 84 -4.63 -17.04 15.46
C ASP A 84 -5.21 -16.91 14.06
N ILE A 85 -6.00 -17.91 13.66
CA ILE A 85 -6.87 -17.79 12.48
C ILE A 85 -8.20 -17.25 12.96
N LEU A 86 -8.54 -16.06 12.49
CA LEU A 86 -9.86 -15.48 12.68
C LEU A 86 -10.73 -15.82 11.49
N GLU A 87 -11.96 -16.24 11.76
CA GLU A 87 -12.93 -16.58 10.73
C GLU A 87 -14.23 -15.80 10.96
N THR A 88 -14.84 -15.36 9.87
CA THR A 88 -16.19 -14.76 9.91
C THR A 88 -16.97 -15.15 8.67
N THR A 89 -18.29 -15.15 8.79
CA THR A 89 -19.20 -15.28 7.66
C THR A 89 -20.08 -14.04 7.60
N VAL A 90 -20.08 -13.40 6.44
CA VAL A 90 -20.90 -12.22 6.18
C VAL A 90 -21.79 -12.48 4.98
N GLU A 91 -23.02 -12.01 5.05
CA GLU A 91 -23.99 -12.14 3.96
C GLU A 91 -24.78 -10.85 3.78
N ALA A 92 -25.11 -10.55 2.54
CA ALA A 92 -25.96 -9.43 2.19
C ALA A 92 -26.78 -9.74 0.94
N SER A 93 -27.91 -9.04 0.84
CA SER A 93 -28.78 -9.04 -0.33
C SER A 93 -29.10 -7.59 -0.65
N GLN A 94 -28.86 -7.19 -1.90
CA GLN A 94 -29.04 -5.80 -2.33
C GLN A 94 -29.68 -5.74 -3.72
N GLU A 95 -30.56 -4.77 -3.90
CA GLU A 95 -31.21 -4.45 -5.17
C GLU A 95 -30.31 -3.52 -6.01
N PHE A 96 -30.19 -3.82 -7.30
CA PHE A 96 -29.41 -3.08 -8.28
C PHE A 96 -30.28 -2.69 -9.48
N PRO A 97 -30.08 -1.50 -10.05
CA PRO A 97 -30.80 -1.08 -11.25
C PRO A 97 -30.27 -1.80 -12.49
N ALA A 98 -31.17 -2.15 -13.40
CA ALA A 98 -30.83 -2.63 -14.73
C ALA A 98 -30.34 -1.49 -15.63
N GLU A 99 -29.64 -1.85 -16.71
CA GLU A 99 -29.21 -0.89 -17.71
C GLU A 99 -30.40 -0.37 -18.52
N LYS A 100 -30.46 0.95 -18.73
CA LYS A 100 -31.46 1.57 -19.60
C LYS A 100 -30.93 1.66 -21.02
N ILE A 101 -31.56 0.94 -21.92
CA ILE A 101 -31.27 0.99 -23.35
C ILE A 101 -32.37 1.73 -24.12
N SER A 102 -31.96 2.49 -25.13
CA SER A 102 -32.89 3.17 -26.04
C SER A 102 -33.13 2.31 -27.27
N LEU A 103 -34.39 1.94 -27.49
CA LEU A 103 -34.83 1.22 -28.68
C LEU A 103 -35.58 2.19 -29.60
N THR A 104 -35.01 2.44 -30.77
CA THR A 104 -35.65 3.25 -31.81
C THR A 104 -36.47 2.34 -32.72
N ALA A 105 -37.74 2.68 -32.94
CA ALA A 105 -38.63 1.96 -33.83
C ALA A 105 -38.07 1.94 -35.26
N ASP A 106 -38.34 0.86 -36.01
CA ASP A 106 -37.79 0.70 -37.35
C ASP A 106 -38.36 1.71 -38.36
N LYS A 107 -39.63 2.11 -38.17
CA LYS A 107 -40.41 2.93 -39.10
C LYS A 107 -40.85 4.24 -38.48
N ALA A 108 -40.79 5.31 -39.29
CA ALA A 108 -41.25 6.62 -38.88
C ALA A 108 -42.78 6.66 -38.84
N ARG A 109 -43.34 7.33 -37.84
CA ARG A 109 -44.78 7.63 -37.74
C ARG A 109 -44.99 9.12 -37.60
N GLY A 110 -46.16 9.56 -38.02
CA GLY A 110 -46.60 10.93 -37.86
C GLY A 110 -48.08 11.04 -38.17
N ARG A 111 -48.61 12.24 -37.98
CA ARG A 111 -50.00 12.54 -38.28
C ARG A 111 -50.07 13.37 -39.54
N LEU A 112 -51.17 13.25 -40.27
CA LEU A 112 -51.47 14.03 -41.47
C LEU A 112 -52.89 14.59 -41.35
N THR A 113 -53.09 15.84 -41.75
CA THR A 113 -54.45 16.35 -41.91
C THR A 113 -54.90 16.12 -43.35
N VAL A 114 -55.89 15.26 -43.54
CA VAL A 114 -56.47 14.98 -44.86
C VAL A 114 -57.71 15.83 -45.07
N TYR A 115 -57.71 16.62 -46.14
CA TYR A 115 -58.78 17.50 -46.54
C TYR A 115 -59.60 16.87 -47.66
N ASN A 116 -60.90 17.08 -47.64
CA ASN A 116 -61.83 16.69 -48.69
C ASN A 116 -62.70 17.89 -49.06
N ASP A 117 -62.28 18.61 -50.09
CA ASP A 117 -63.00 19.72 -50.69
C ASP A 117 -64.07 19.23 -51.70
N TYR A 118 -64.30 17.92 -51.83
CA TYR A 118 -65.35 17.37 -52.67
C TYR A 118 -66.72 17.40 -51.96
N SER A 119 -67.80 17.30 -52.75
CA SER A 119 -69.18 17.32 -52.24
C SER A 119 -69.66 16.00 -51.65
N GLN A 120 -68.87 14.93 -51.74
CA GLN A 120 -69.19 13.61 -51.19
C GLN A 120 -68.12 13.14 -50.20
N PRO A 121 -68.47 12.34 -49.19
CA PRO A 121 -67.50 11.73 -48.30
C PRO A 121 -66.50 10.84 -49.06
N GLN A 122 -65.25 10.83 -48.62
CA GLN A 122 -64.19 10.00 -49.22
C GLN A 122 -63.73 8.93 -48.21
N PRO A 123 -64.13 7.66 -48.39
CA PRO A 123 -63.55 6.56 -47.62
C PRO A 123 -62.12 6.29 -48.07
N LEU A 124 -61.22 6.10 -47.11
CA LEU A 124 -59.87 5.59 -47.29
C LEU A 124 -59.72 4.30 -46.48
N ILE A 125 -59.23 3.25 -47.12
CA ILE A 125 -58.98 1.97 -46.44
C ILE A 125 -57.64 2.02 -45.70
N ALA A 126 -57.49 1.19 -44.68
CA ALA A 126 -56.19 0.97 -44.06
C ALA A 126 -55.13 0.63 -45.13
N ARG A 127 -53.91 1.09 -44.91
CA ARG A 127 -52.76 0.98 -45.83
C ARG A 127 -52.87 1.78 -47.13
N THR A 128 -53.81 2.72 -47.22
CA THR A 128 -53.82 3.73 -48.30
C THR A 128 -52.48 4.48 -48.34
N ARG A 129 -51.95 4.69 -49.55
CA ARG A 129 -50.64 5.31 -49.77
C ARG A 129 -50.76 6.83 -49.78
N PHE A 130 -49.88 7.48 -49.03
CA PHE A 130 -49.57 8.91 -49.08
C PHE A 130 -48.13 9.08 -49.57
N ALA A 131 -47.95 9.84 -50.65
CA ALA A 131 -46.64 10.08 -51.25
C ALA A 131 -46.18 11.50 -50.96
N SER A 132 -44.99 11.63 -50.36
CA SER A 132 -44.34 12.93 -50.17
C SER A 132 -43.79 13.48 -51.50
N PRO A 133 -43.37 14.76 -51.57
CA PRO A 133 -42.78 15.32 -52.78
C PRO A 133 -41.47 14.62 -53.19
N ALA A 134 -40.77 14.02 -52.22
CA ALA A 134 -39.57 13.22 -52.45
C ALA A 134 -39.88 11.77 -52.89
N GLY A 135 -41.15 11.39 -53.06
CA GLY A 135 -41.57 10.05 -53.47
C GLY A 135 -41.59 9.01 -52.34
N LEU A 136 -41.39 9.42 -51.08
CA LEU A 136 -41.45 8.52 -49.94
C LEU A 136 -42.90 8.16 -49.63
N ILE A 137 -43.18 6.88 -49.40
CA ILE A 137 -44.53 6.36 -49.18
C ILE A 137 -44.80 6.15 -47.70
N PHE A 138 -45.92 6.71 -47.24
CA PHE A 138 -46.48 6.50 -45.91
C PHE A 138 -47.84 5.83 -46.07
N ARG A 139 -48.17 4.93 -45.15
CA ARG A 139 -49.39 4.13 -45.19
C ARG A 139 -50.29 4.50 -44.04
N LEU A 140 -51.56 4.70 -44.36
CA LEU A 140 -52.62 4.88 -43.38
C LEU A 140 -52.66 3.68 -42.42
N LEU A 141 -52.69 3.92 -41.11
CA LEU A 141 -52.80 2.84 -40.13
C LEU A 141 -54.22 2.27 -40.10
N ASP A 142 -55.22 3.13 -39.90
CA ASP A 142 -56.63 2.74 -39.76
C ASP A 142 -57.51 3.33 -40.86
N GLY A 143 -58.48 2.57 -41.33
CA GLY A 143 -59.44 3.05 -42.33
C GLY A 143 -60.28 4.20 -41.77
N VAL A 144 -60.43 5.27 -42.56
CA VAL A 144 -61.21 6.45 -42.17
C VAL A 144 -62.11 6.91 -43.29
N THR A 145 -63.19 7.61 -42.95
CA THR A 145 -64.02 8.31 -43.94
C THR A 145 -63.92 9.81 -43.72
N ILE A 146 -63.38 10.51 -44.71
CA ILE A 146 -63.25 11.96 -44.66
C ILE A 146 -64.61 12.57 -45.04
N PRO A 147 -65.23 13.42 -44.18
CA PRO A 147 -66.52 14.02 -44.49
C PRO A 147 -66.45 14.88 -45.75
N ALA A 148 -67.59 15.07 -46.42
CA ALA A 148 -67.69 16.03 -47.52
C ALA A 148 -67.40 17.44 -47.02
N LYS A 149 -66.65 18.24 -47.80
CA LYS A 149 -66.27 19.62 -47.44
C LYS A 149 -65.66 19.73 -46.04
N GLY A 150 -64.83 18.77 -45.65
CA GLY A 150 -64.28 18.67 -44.31
C GLY A 150 -62.85 18.15 -44.28
N LYS A 151 -62.33 17.93 -43.07
CA LYS A 151 -60.99 17.42 -42.84
C LYS A 151 -60.94 16.46 -41.66
N ILE A 152 -59.96 15.58 -41.65
CA ILE A 152 -59.71 14.66 -40.53
C ILE A 152 -58.20 14.47 -40.35
N GLU A 153 -57.76 14.33 -39.09
CA GLU A 153 -56.37 13.97 -38.78
C GLU A 153 -56.24 12.45 -38.76
N VAL A 154 -55.20 11.93 -39.42
CA VAL A 154 -54.94 10.49 -39.54
C VAL A 154 -53.51 10.17 -39.16
N GLU A 155 -53.28 8.99 -38.59
CA GLU A 155 -51.93 8.50 -38.33
C GLU A 155 -51.42 7.66 -39.51
N VAL A 156 -50.17 7.90 -39.89
CA VAL A 156 -49.50 7.17 -40.97
C VAL A 156 -48.15 6.63 -40.50
N GLU A 157 -47.74 5.52 -41.10
CA GLU A 157 -46.44 4.89 -40.87
C GLU A 157 -45.67 4.74 -42.19
N ALA A 158 -44.35 4.89 -42.15
CA ALA A 158 -43.47 4.66 -43.28
C ALA A 158 -43.66 3.26 -43.91
N ASP A 159 -43.67 3.19 -45.24
CA ASP A 159 -43.75 1.91 -45.96
C ASP A 159 -42.53 1.03 -45.67
N GLN A 160 -41.35 1.64 -45.59
CA GLN A 160 -40.07 0.98 -45.34
C GLN A 160 -39.42 1.53 -44.06
N PRO A 161 -38.58 0.73 -43.39
CA PRO A 161 -37.82 1.21 -42.24
C PRO A 161 -36.70 2.17 -42.66
N GLY A 162 -36.18 2.92 -41.69
CA GLY A 162 -34.95 3.70 -41.81
C GLY A 162 -35.12 5.21 -41.70
N ALA A 163 -34.00 5.86 -41.41
CA ALA A 163 -33.92 7.31 -41.15
C ALA A 163 -34.34 8.18 -42.35
N ALA A 164 -34.32 7.64 -43.58
CA ALA A 164 -34.76 8.35 -44.77
C ALA A 164 -36.26 8.74 -44.73
N TYR A 165 -37.07 8.04 -43.93
CA TYR A 165 -38.49 8.35 -43.72
C TYR A 165 -38.74 9.32 -42.56
N GLU A 166 -37.68 9.78 -41.88
CA GLU A 166 -37.78 10.86 -40.92
C GLU A 166 -37.75 12.19 -41.68
N ILE A 167 -38.92 12.77 -41.90
CA ILE A 167 -39.09 13.98 -42.72
C ILE A 167 -39.82 15.05 -41.93
N SER A 168 -39.45 16.31 -42.17
CA SER A 168 -40.17 17.48 -41.67
C SER A 168 -41.58 17.55 -42.28
N ASP A 169 -42.41 18.42 -41.70
CA ASP A 169 -43.78 18.65 -42.18
C ASP A 169 -43.79 19.01 -43.68
N THR A 170 -44.62 18.30 -44.44
CA THR A 170 -44.71 18.44 -45.90
C THR A 170 -46.10 18.04 -46.40
N ASP A 171 -46.37 18.36 -47.66
CA ASP A 171 -47.63 18.00 -48.32
C ASP A 171 -47.57 16.60 -48.92
N PHE A 172 -48.69 15.88 -48.88
CA PHE A 172 -48.78 14.52 -49.38
C PHE A 172 -49.90 14.37 -50.42
N SER A 173 -49.59 13.62 -51.46
CA SER A 173 -50.55 13.22 -52.49
C SER A 173 -51.05 11.80 -52.24
N LEU A 174 -52.26 11.47 -52.72
CA LEU A 174 -52.81 10.11 -52.66
C LEU A 174 -52.69 9.46 -54.05
N PRO A 175 -51.59 8.78 -54.39
CA PRO A 175 -51.37 8.22 -55.73
C PRO A 175 -52.40 7.17 -56.15
N ALA A 176 -53.15 6.59 -55.19
CA ALA A 176 -54.20 5.61 -55.48
C ALA A 176 -55.55 6.25 -55.87
N LEU A 177 -55.74 7.56 -55.65
CA LEU A 177 -56.92 8.28 -56.12
C LEU A 177 -56.73 8.74 -57.57
N SER A 178 -57.83 8.88 -58.31
CA SER A 178 -57.78 9.41 -59.68
C SER A 178 -57.26 10.84 -59.68
N ALA A 179 -56.60 11.26 -60.77
CA ALA A 179 -56.03 12.60 -60.91
C ALA A 179 -57.05 13.72 -60.63
N TRP A 180 -58.30 13.52 -61.06
CA TRP A 180 -59.42 14.42 -60.74
C TRP A 180 -59.72 14.48 -59.23
N ARG A 181 -59.77 13.33 -58.54
CA ARG A 181 -60.06 13.29 -57.10
C ARG A 181 -58.94 13.90 -56.26
N ASN A 182 -57.69 13.75 -56.66
CA ASN A 182 -56.55 14.35 -55.98
C ASN A 182 -56.56 15.89 -55.98
N GLN A 183 -57.33 16.54 -56.87
CA GLN A 183 -57.52 17.99 -56.83
C GLN A 183 -58.39 18.44 -55.65
N TYR A 184 -59.23 17.55 -55.12
CA TYR A 184 -60.18 17.83 -54.05
C TYR A 184 -59.86 17.09 -52.74
N VAL A 185 -59.14 15.97 -52.81
CA VAL A 185 -58.72 15.19 -51.65
C VAL A 185 -57.20 15.16 -51.58
N TYR A 186 -56.65 15.85 -50.59
CA TYR A 186 -55.21 16.00 -50.41
C TYR A 186 -54.85 16.02 -48.93
N ALA A 187 -53.62 15.67 -48.59
CA ALA A 187 -53.12 15.73 -47.22
C ALA A 187 -52.10 16.85 -47.09
N LYS A 188 -52.28 17.70 -46.09
CA LYS A 188 -51.32 18.75 -45.71
C LYS A 188 -50.99 18.61 -44.24
N GLY A 189 -49.82 19.12 -43.87
CA GLY A 189 -49.55 19.68 -42.54
C GLY A 189 -50.11 18.86 -41.38
N GLY A 190 -49.29 17.96 -40.84
CA GLY A 190 -49.67 17.13 -39.68
C GLY A 190 -48.51 16.79 -38.73
N GLY A 191 -47.33 17.36 -38.99
CA GLY A 191 -46.14 17.19 -38.15
C GLY A 191 -45.05 16.37 -38.84
N SER A 192 -43.85 16.43 -38.28
CA SER A 192 -42.71 15.65 -38.77
C SER A 192 -42.95 14.15 -38.59
N MET A 193 -42.56 13.36 -39.58
CA MET A 193 -42.48 11.91 -39.47
C MET A 193 -41.22 11.57 -38.69
N VAL A 194 -41.35 10.86 -37.57
CA VAL A 194 -40.21 10.52 -36.70
C VAL A 194 -40.26 9.06 -36.29
N ARG A 195 -39.10 8.42 -36.18
CA ARG A 195 -39.00 7.09 -35.56
C ARG A 195 -39.08 7.29 -34.05
N GLN A 196 -40.08 6.68 -33.42
CA GLN A 196 -40.25 6.79 -31.98
C GLN A 196 -39.14 6.03 -31.24
N THR A 197 -38.52 6.67 -30.25
CA THR A 197 -37.58 6.01 -29.34
C THR A 197 -38.29 5.67 -28.04
N SER A 198 -38.11 4.43 -27.58
CA SER A 198 -38.60 3.95 -26.29
C SER A 198 -37.43 3.50 -25.43
N ALA A 199 -37.49 3.75 -24.12
CA ALA A 199 -36.51 3.19 -23.19
C ALA A 199 -36.98 1.80 -22.74
N LYS A 200 -36.06 0.84 -22.69
CA LYS A 200 -36.26 -0.46 -22.07
C LYS A 200 -35.14 -0.74 -21.08
N HIS A 201 -35.43 -1.56 -20.08
CA HIS A 201 -34.40 -2.07 -19.21
C HIS A 201 -33.85 -3.37 -19.79
N GLN A 202 -32.55 -3.60 -19.60
CA GLN A 202 -31.89 -4.83 -19.95
C GLN A 202 -30.92 -5.21 -18.84
N ILE A 203 -31.06 -6.42 -18.33
CA ILE A 203 -30.09 -7.02 -17.42
C ILE A 203 -29.15 -7.87 -18.27
N THR A 204 -27.90 -7.46 -18.38
CA THR A 204 -26.85 -8.24 -19.05
C THR A 204 -26.02 -9.01 -18.03
N GLN A 205 -25.25 -10.01 -18.47
CA GLN A 205 -24.35 -10.73 -17.56
C GLN A 205 -23.32 -9.77 -16.94
N ALA A 206 -22.81 -8.81 -17.72
CA ALA A 206 -21.87 -7.81 -17.22
C ALA A 206 -22.47 -6.95 -16.09
N VAL A 207 -23.75 -6.60 -16.17
CA VAL A 207 -24.46 -5.85 -15.11
C VAL A 207 -24.59 -6.71 -13.83
N ILE A 208 -24.89 -8.00 -13.96
CA ILE A 208 -24.93 -8.93 -12.81
C ILE A 208 -23.54 -9.09 -12.19
N ASP A 209 -22.49 -9.23 -13.00
CA ASP A 209 -21.11 -9.39 -12.53
C ASP A 209 -20.62 -8.12 -11.81
N GLN A 210 -20.93 -6.94 -12.36
CA GLN A 210 -20.63 -5.65 -11.72
C GLN A 210 -21.33 -5.51 -10.37
N ALA A 211 -22.62 -5.83 -10.30
CA ALA A 211 -23.38 -5.82 -9.04
C ALA A 211 -22.81 -6.81 -8.02
N THR A 212 -22.43 -8.01 -8.47
CA THR A 212 -21.81 -9.05 -7.63
C THR A 212 -20.45 -8.60 -7.09
N ASN A 213 -19.60 -8.00 -7.93
CA ASN A 213 -18.29 -7.48 -7.53
C ASN A 213 -18.38 -6.27 -6.58
N HIS A 214 -19.39 -5.43 -6.76
CA HIS A 214 -19.70 -4.34 -5.84
C HIS A 214 -20.07 -4.90 -4.45
N LEU A 215 -21.02 -5.84 -4.41
CA LEU A 215 -21.44 -6.47 -3.17
C LEU A 215 -20.30 -7.27 -2.51
N TYR A 216 -19.45 -7.92 -3.30
CA TYR A 216 -18.24 -8.60 -2.82
C TYR A 216 -17.30 -7.65 -2.09
N SER A 217 -16.98 -6.49 -2.69
CA SER A 217 -16.09 -5.49 -2.07
C SER A 217 -16.66 -4.93 -0.76
N GLN A 218 -17.98 -4.71 -0.71
CA GLN A 218 -18.67 -4.26 0.50
C GLN A 218 -18.61 -5.32 1.61
N LEU A 219 -18.94 -6.57 1.28
CA LEU A 219 -18.88 -7.68 2.23
C LEU A 219 -17.45 -7.96 2.70
N LEU A 220 -16.44 -7.85 1.84
CA LEU A 220 -15.04 -8.00 2.26
C LEU A 220 -14.63 -6.92 3.28
N THR A 221 -15.07 -5.68 3.07
CA THR A 221 -14.83 -4.58 4.04
C THR A 221 -15.54 -4.88 5.37
N GLN A 222 -16.81 -5.27 5.32
CA GLN A 222 -17.57 -5.66 6.51
C GLN A 222 -16.92 -6.86 7.24
N ALA A 223 -16.42 -7.84 6.51
CA ALA A 223 -15.73 -8.99 7.09
C ALA A 223 -14.45 -8.56 7.82
N LYS A 224 -13.64 -7.66 7.25
CA LYS A 224 -12.46 -7.11 7.94
C LYS A 224 -12.85 -6.41 9.24
N ASP A 225 -13.91 -5.61 9.22
CA ASP A 225 -14.42 -4.92 10.41
C ASP A 225 -14.92 -5.90 11.48
N GLU A 226 -15.62 -6.98 11.09
CA GLU A 226 -16.05 -8.03 12.02
C GLU A 226 -14.86 -8.81 12.59
N LEU A 227 -13.88 -9.18 11.77
CA LEU A 227 -12.66 -9.86 12.23
C LEU A 227 -11.88 -8.98 13.21
N ALA A 228 -11.81 -7.67 12.95
CA ALA A 228 -11.10 -6.72 13.82
C ALA A 228 -11.71 -6.62 15.23
N LYS A 229 -12.99 -6.92 15.41
CA LYS A 229 -13.65 -6.94 16.74
C LYS A 229 -13.18 -8.10 17.62
N ASN A 230 -12.67 -9.17 17.01
CA ASN A 230 -12.21 -10.38 17.70
C ASN A 230 -10.69 -10.39 17.94
N LEU A 231 -9.99 -9.30 17.60
CA LEU A 231 -8.55 -9.17 17.84
C LEU A 231 -8.24 -8.99 19.33
N SER A 232 -7.17 -9.63 19.79
CA SER A 232 -6.54 -9.27 21.07
C SER A 232 -5.86 -7.89 20.97
N ALA A 233 -5.66 -7.23 22.11
CA ALA A 233 -5.20 -5.83 22.17
C ALA A 233 -3.84 -5.56 21.48
N ASP A 234 -3.03 -6.59 21.27
CA ASP A 234 -1.69 -6.53 20.69
C ASP A 234 -1.58 -7.26 19.33
N GLN A 235 -2.70 -7.72 18.77
CA GLN A 235 -2.76 -8.41 17.49
C GLN A 235 -3.22 -7.48 16.36
N THR A 236 -2.69 -7.75 15.17
CA THR A 236 -3.10 -7.12 13.92
C THR A 236 -3.39 -8.21 12.90
N ILE A 237 -4.42 -8.00 12.07
CA ILE A 237 -4.70 -8.85 10.92
C ILE A 237 -3.64 -8.59 9.85
N ILE A 238 -3.08 -9.66 9.30
CA ILE A 238 -2.22 -9.54 8.13
C ILE A 238 -3.09 -9.54 6.88
N ASP A 239 -3.18 -8.40 6.20
CA ASP A 239 -4.05 -8.25 5.03
C ASP A 239 -3.76 -9.26 3.92
N ASP A 240 -2.49 -9.57 3.66
CA ASP A 240 -2.08 -10.55 2.64
C ASP A 240 -2.47 -12.01 2.98
N SER A 241 -2.91 -12.25 4.21
CA SER A 241 -3.38 -13.57 4.66
C SER A 241 -4.89 -13.78 4.45
N LEU A 242 -5.61 -12.76 3.97
CA LEU A 242 -7.05 -12.82 3.77
C LEU A 242 -7.41 -13.86 2.71
N ASN A 243 -8.04 -14.94 3.16
CA ASN A 243 -8.59 -15.97 2.30
C ASN A 243 -10.11 -15.85 2.29
N THR A 244 -10.69 -15.64 1.11
CA THR A 244 -12.14 -15.45 0.93
C THR A 244 -12.73 -16.57 0.09
N THR A 245 -13.76 -17.22 0.61
CA THR A 245 -14.53 -18.25 -0.08
C THR A 245 -15.97 -17.78 -0.28
N VAL A 246 -16.46 -17.84 -1.51
CA VAL A 246 -17.87 -17.56 -1.82
C VAL A 246 -18.70 -18.78 -1.44
N ILE A 247 -19.51 -18.66 -0.39
CA ILE A 247 -20.40 -19.74 0.08
C ILE A 247 -21.66 -19.81 -0.79
N LYS A 248 -22.21 -18.63 -1.11
CA LYS A 248 -23.45 -18.50 -1.88
C LYS A 248 -23.37 -17.28 -2.76
N SER A 249 -23.74 -17.43 -4.03
CA SER A 249 -23.94 -16.32 -4.96
C SER A 249 -25.18 -16.61 -5.81
N SER A 250 -26.09 -15.65 -5.89
CA SER A 250 -27.32 -15.78 -6.65
C SER A 250 -27.86 -14.42 -7.09
N SER A 251 -28.52 -14.40 -8.24
CA SER A 251 -29.28 -13.26 -8.75
C SER A 251 -30.75 -13.64 -8.86
N SER A 252 -31.66 -12.71 -8.54
CA SER A 252 -33.10 -12.91 -8.72
C SER A 252 -33.50 -12.97 -10.19
N GLU A 253 -32.69 -12.40 -11.08
CA GLU A 253 -32.93 -12.30 -12.51
C GLU A 253 -31.76 -12.87 -13.32
N GLN A 254 -32.06 -13.31 -14.54
CA GLN A 254 -31.07 -13.84 -15.50
C GLN A 254 -30.72 -12.81 -16.57
N ALA A 255 -29.56 -12.98 -17.19
CA ALA A 255 -29.16 -12.19 -18.35
C ALA A 255 -30.22 -12.29 -19.47
N GLY A 256 -30.58 -11.15 -20.04
CA GLY A 256 -31.66 -10.99 -21.00
C GLY A 256 -33.00 -10.57 -20.39
N SER A 257 -33.13 -10.53 -19.06
CA SER A 257 -34.34 -10.03 -18.39
C SER A 257 -34.57 -8.55 -18.67
N GLY A 258 -35.84 -8.16 -18.84
CA GLY A 258 -36.28 -6.79 -19.08
C GLY A 258 -36.76 -6.06 -17.81
N GLN A 259 -36.52 -6.63 -16.64
CA GLN A 259 -36.89 -6.01 -15.36
C GLN A 259 -36.06 -4.74 -15.11
N ALA A 260 -36.67 -3.77 -14.42
CA ALA A 260 -36.03 -2.50 -14.12
C ALA A 260 -34.95 -2.64 -13.04
N ASN A 261 -35.12 -3.58 -12.11
CA ASN A 261 -34.22 -3.86 -11.01
C ASN A 261 -34.09 -5.38 -10.83
N PHE A 262 -33.03 -5.79 -10.15
CA PHE A 262 -32.80 -7.17 -9.73
C PHE A 262 -32.05 -7.20 -8.41
N THR A 263 -32.16 -8.30 -7.67
CA THR A 263 -31.50 -8.47 -6.38
C THR A 263 -30.36 -9.46 -6.51
N VAL A 264 -29.17 -9.09 -6.01
CA VAL A 264 -28.03 -10.00 -5.86
C VAL A 264 -27.87 -10.35 -4.39
N SER A 265 -27.71 -11.64 -4.11
CA SER A 265 -27.41 -12.14 -2.76
C SER A 265 -26.08 -12.87 -2.76
N LEU A 266 -25.21 -12.50 -1.83
CA LEU A 266 -23.84 -13.02 -1.71
C LEU A 266 -23.56 -13.34 -0.24
N ALA A 267 -22.90 -14.47 0.01
CA ALA A 267 -22.37 -14.86 1.32
C ALA A 267 -20.90 -15.25 1.18
N LEU A 268 -20.06 -14.64 2.01
CA LEU A 268 -18.61 -14.84 2.03
C LEU A 268 -18.18 -15.44 3.36
N ALA A 269 -17.38 -16.51 3.31
CA ALA A 269 -16.56 -16.95 4.42
C ALA A 269 -15.18 -16.32 4.26
N VAL A 270 -14.72 -15.59 5.27
CA VAL A 270 -13.42 -14.91 5.26
C VAL A 270 -12.59 -15.42 6.41
N LYS A 271 -11.37 -15.85 6.13
CA LYS A 271 -10.35 -16.21 7.11
C LYS A 271 -9.19 -15.24 7.03
N ALA A 272 -8.57 -14.93 8.15
CA ALA A 272 -7.35 -14.12 8.20
C ALA A 272 -6.44 -14.56 9.34
N LEU A 273 -5.14 -14.40 9.15
CA LEU A 273 -4.14 -14.59 10.19
C LEU A 273 -4.01 -13.30 11.01
N ALA A 274 -4.19 -13.43 12.33
CA ALA A 274 -3.90 -12.39 13.30
C ALA A 274 -2.60 -12.71 14.05
N ILE A 275 -1.67 -11.76 14.10
CA ILE A 275 -0.40 -11.90 14.84
C ILE A 275 -0.06 -10.62 15.58
N ASN A 276 0.80 -10.72 16.58
CA ASN A 276 1.49 -9.56 17.13
C ASN A 276 2.66 -9.16 16.21
N PHE A 277 2.52 -8.04 15.50
CA PHE A 277 3.50 -7.60 14.51
C PHE A 277 4.86 -7.20 15.14
N ASP A 278 4.87 -6.74 16.39
CA ASP A 278 6.11 -6.44 17.10
C ASP A 278 6.88 -7.72 17.44
N ASN A 279 6.18 -8.82 17.75
CA ASN A 279 6.81 -10.12 17.93
C ASN A 279 7.40 -10.65 16.62
N LEU A 280 6.72 -10.43 15.49
CA LEU A 280 7.29 -10.74 14.17
C LEU A 280 8.60 -9.95 13.92
N LYS A 281 8.60 -8.64 14.18
CA LYS A 281 9.81 -7.80 14.03
C LYS A 281 10.95 -8.28 14.93
N LYS A 282 10.67 -8.54 16.21
CA LYS A 282 11.66 -9.07 17.16
C LYS A 282 12.22 -10.40 16.66
N GLN A 283 11.35 -11.28 16.18
CA GLN A 283 11.75 -12.60 15.69
C GLN A 283 12.58 -12.53 14.41
N ALA A 284 12.21 -11.63 13.48
CA ALA A 284 12.98 -11.39 12.26
C ALA A 284 14.39 -10.89 12.59
N VAL A 285 14.53 -9.97 13.55
CA VAL A 285 15.83 -9.49 14.02
C VAL A 285 16.62 -10.59 14.75
N ALA A 286 15.96 -11.40 15.57
CA ALA A 286 16.58 -12.54 16.27
C ALA A 286 17.03 -13.64 15.31
N SER A 287 16.45 -13.72 14.10
CA SER A 287 16.86 -14.68 13.06
C SER A 287 18.12 -14.26 12.29
N LEU A 288 18.64 -13.05 12.51
CA LEU A 288 19.87 -12.60 11.87
C LEU A 288 21.08 -13.41 12.32
N PRO A 289 22.06 -13.65 11.43
CA PRO A 289 23.32 -14.27 11.82
C PRO A 289 24.02 -13.51 12.95
N ASP A 290 24.71 -14.24 13.85
CA ASP A 290 25.42 -13.66 15.00
C ASP A 290 26.42 -12.57 14.62
N SER A 291 26.92 -12.55 13.37
CA SER A 291 27.79 -11.51 12.84
C SER A 291 27.16 -10.11 12.90
N TYR A 292 25.83 -10.01 12.77
CA TYR A 292 25.11 -8.74 12.86
C TYR A 292 24.88 -8.33 14.32
N SER A 293 24.51 -9.29 15.18
CA SER A 293 24.29 -9.07 16.62
C SER A 293 25.57 -8.67 17.36
N GLN A 294 26.72 -9.23 16.99
CA GLN A 294 28.03 -8.89 17.55
C GLN A 294 28.55 -7.52 17.11
N ASN A 295 28.06 -6.98 15.99
CA ASN A 295 28.41 -5.63 15.52
C ASN A 295 27.67 -4.51 16.28
N GLY A 296 26.74 -4.84 17.20
CA GLY A 296 26.18 -3.92 18.19
C GLY A 296 25.78 -2.55 17.63
N ALA A 297 26.44 -1.49 18.13
CA ALA A 297 26.17 -0.08 17.78
C ALA A 297 26.38 0.28 16.29
N LEU A 298 26.90 -0.64 15.47
CA LEU A 298 27.15 -0.47 14.04
C LEU A 298 26.03 -1.03 13.16
N THR A 299 24.91 -1.49 13.73
CA THR A 299 23.74 -1.95 12.97
C THR A 299 22.51 -1.10 13.30
N LYS A 300 21.90 -0.48 12.28
CA LYS A 300 20.63 0.25 12.38
C LYS A 300 19.57 -0.47 11.56
N ILE A 301 18.44 -0.85 12.14
CA ILE A 301 17.36 -1.59 11.45
C ILE A 301 16.31 -0.60 10.97
N ASN A 302 15.88 -0.72 9.72
CA ASN A 302 14.76 0.03 9.19
C ASN A 302 13.47 -0.80 9.34
N TYR A 303 12.72 -0.56 10.42
CA TYR A 303 11.47 -1.28 10.71
C TYR A 303 10.32 -0.99 9.74
N ASP A 304 10.42 0.06 8.92
CA ASP A 304 9.41 0.43 7.94
C ASP A 304 9.65 -0.24 6.58
N SER A 305 10.81 -0.86 6.37
CA SER A 305 11.20 -1.55 5.12
C SER A 305 10.77 -3.02 5.06
N PHE A 306 10.03 -3.51 6.06
CA PHE A 306 9.61 -4.90 6.13
C PHE A 306 8.65 -5.24 4.99
N THR A 307 9.06 -6.16 4.13
CA THR A 307 8.20 -6.81 3.15
C THR A 307 8.12 -8.29 3.49
N TYR A 308 6.96 -8.91 3.29
CA TYR A 308 6.78 -10.31 3.61
C TYR A 308 5.70 -10.96 2.76
N ASN A 309 5.74 -12.29 2.71
CA ASN A 309 4.73 -13.15 2.11
C ASN A 309 4.40 -14.25 3.11
N ILE A 310 3.15 -14.69 3.12
CA ILE A 310 2.66 -15.72 4.02
C ILE A 310 2.34 -16.98 3.22
N THR A 311 2.74 -18.12 3.77
CA THR A 311 2.34 -19.43 3.27
C THR A 311 1.71 -20.21 4.41
N PHE A 312 0.43 -20.56 4.26
CA PHE A 312 -0.23 -21.49 5.19
C PHE A 312 0.21 -22.92 4.87
N LEU A 313 0.69 -23.63 5.88
CA LEU A 313 1.01 -25.06 5.85
C LEU A 313 -0.17 -25.87 6.38
N ASP A 314 -0.86 -25.34 7.38
CA ASP A 314 -2.15 -25.81 7.90
C ASP A 314 -2.98 -24.58 8.32
N ASP A 315 -4.14 -24.40 7.71
CA ASP A 315 -5.06 -23.27 7.95
C ASP A 315 -6.27 -23.68 8.83
N ASN A 316 -6.16 -24.81 9.53
CA ASN A 316 -7.10 -25.19 10.58
C ASN A 316 -6.90 -24.33 11.82
N THR A 317 -7.99 -23.78 12.37
CA THR A 317 -8.00 -22.96 13.58
C THR A 317 -7.37 -23.68 14.78
N GLU A 318 -7.50 -25.01 14.88
CA GLU A 318 -6.94 -25.81 15.99
C GLU A 318 -5.45 -26.14 15.81
N ASN A 319 -4.97 -26.20 14.58
CA ASN A 319 -3.60 -26.64 14.24
C ASN A 319 -2.89 -25.64 13.32
N LEU A 320 -3.14 -24.34 13.51
CA LEU A 320 -2.56 -23.29 12.68
C LEU A 320 -1.06 -23.50 12.55
N LEU A 321 -0.59 -23.57 11.31
CA LEU A 321 0.81 -23.51 10.96
C LEU A 321 0.97 -22.65 9.71
N ALA A 322 1.63 -21.51 9.85
CA ALA A 322 1.98 -20.65 8.73
C ALA A 322 3.48 -20.31 8.75
N GLN A 323 3.99 -19.89 7.61
CA GLN A 323 5.36 -19.41 7.45
C GLN A 323 5.33 -18.03 6.83
N ILE A 324 5.94 -17.07 7.53
CA ILE A 324 6.16 -15.70 7.06
C ILE A 324 7.59 -15.63 6.56
N LYS A 325 7.76 -15.35 5.26
CA LYS A 325 9.07 -15.10 4.65
C LYS A 325 9.13 -13.67 4.20
N GLY A 326 10.19 -12.97 4.54
CA GLY A 326 10.30 -11.57 4.20
C GLY A 326 11.73 -11.09 4.17
N GLU A 327 11.86 -9.79 3.92
CA GLU A 327 13.12 -9.07 3.98
C GLU A 327 12.90 -7.72 4.65
N PHE A 328 13.97 -7.19 5.22
CA PHE A 328 14.03 -5.82 5.68
C PHE A 328 15.42 -5.27 5.44
N SER A 329 15.50 -3.95 5.33
CA SER A 329 16.75 -3.22 5.21
C SER A 329 17.34 -2.95 6.58
N LEU A 330 18.63 -3.18 6.70
CA LEU A 330 19.44 -2.69 7.80
C LEU A 330 20.66 -1.98 7.26
N SER A 331 21.23 -1.12 8.07
CA SER A 331 22.44 -0.37 7.76
C SER A 331 23.56 -0.91 8.63
N VAL A 332 24.61 -1.46 8.02
CA VAL A 332 25.80 -1.95 8.74
C VAL A 332 26.96 -1.02 8.47
N ALA A 333 27.65 -0.68 9.54
CA ALA A 333 28.97 -0.07 9.49
C ALA A 333 30.05 -1.11 9.75
N THR A 334 31.12 -1.08 8.94
CA THR A 334 32.29 -1.94 9.12
C THR A 334 33.52 -1.06 9.32
N VAL A 335 33.94 -0.86 10.57
CA VAL A 335 35.17 -0.13 10.89
C VAL A 335 36.22 -1.14 11.34
N ASN A 336 37.23 -1.36 10.49
CA ASN A 336 38.39 -2.18 10.85
C ASN A 336 39.56 -1.26 11.21
N LEU A 337 39.65 -0.86 12.47
CA LEU A 337 40.70 0.01 12.98
C LEU A 337 41.76 -0.79 13.74
N ASP A 338 43.00 -0.76 13.25
CA ASP A 338 44.17 -1.25 13.98
C ASP A 338 44.75 -0.11 14.83
N LYS A 339 44.57 -0.20 16.16
CA LYS A 339 45.10 0.79 17.11
C LYS A 339 46.61 0.96 17.04
N SER A 340 47.35 -0.06 16.57
CA SER A 340 48.80 0.00 16.47
C SER A 340 49.28 1.05 15.48
N GLN A 341 48.48 1.33 14.44
CA GLN A 341 48.79 2.33 13.41
C GLN A 341 48.65 3.77 13.92
N LEU A 342 47.98 3.98 15.05
CA LEU A 342 47.75 5.30 15.65
C LEU A 342 48.83 5.74 16.64
N LYS A 343 49.71 4.81 17.06
CA LYS A 343 50.69 5.04 18.11
C LYS A 343 51.69 6.13 17.72
N GLY A 344 51.81 7.17 18.55
CA GLY A 344 52.79 8.23 18.37
C GLY A 344 52.52 9.19 17.19
N LEU A 345 51.43 9.01 16.45
CA LEU A 345 51.03 9.95 15.40
C LEU A 345 50.66 11.31 16.01
N SER A 346 50.89 12.40 15.28
CA SER A 346 50.30 13.68 15.64
C SER A 346 48.79 13.63 15.44
N LYS A 347 48.06 14.52 16.12
CA LYS A 347 46.60 14.64 15.97
C LYS A 347 46.16 14.67 14.49
N LYS A 348 46.83 15.49 13.68
CA LYS A 348 46.50 15.71 12.26
C LYS A 348 46.78 14.47 11.41
N GLU A 349 47.89 13.78 11.66
CA GLU A 349 48.26 12.55 10.94
C GLU A 349 47.28 11.42 11.27
N ALA A 350 46.90 11.30 12.54
CA ALA A 350 45.92 10.31 12.98
C ALA A 350 44.52 10.61 12.42
N GLU A 351 44.08 11.88 12.39
CA GLU A 351 42.82 12.28 11.73
C GLU A 351 42.85 11.92 10.23
N THR A 352 43.94 12.24 9.53
CA THR A 352 44.10 11.93 8.11
C THR A 352 44.07 10.41 7.85
N TYR A 353 44.69 9.61 8.72
CA TYR A 353 44.64 8.15 8.61
C TYR A 353 43.22 7.62 8.79
N LEU A 354 42.49 8.12 9.79
CA LEU A 354 41.13 7.69 10.10
C LEU A 354 40.12 8.14 9.03
N ASP A 355 40.26 9.34 8.47
CA ASP A 355 39.40 9.84 7.38
C ASP A 355 39.59 9.04 6.08
N ASN A 356 40.76 8.44 5.88
CA ASN A 356 41.03 7.54 4.74
C ASN A 356 40.70 6.08 5.04
N LEU A 357 40.24 5.76 6.26
CA LEU A 357 39.90 4.39 6.63
C LEU A 357 38.54 4.02 6.05
N SER A 358 38.49 2.88 5.35
CA SER A 358 37.23 2.36 4.82
C SER A 358 36.22 2.11 5.95
N GLY A 359 34.99 2.59 5.76
CA GLY A 359 33.91 2.49 6.75
C GLY A 359 33.88 3.59 7.80
N VAL A 360 34.76 4.60 7.72
CA VAL A 360 34.70 5.82 8.53
C VAL A 360 34.18 6.98 7.70
N GLU A 361 33.14 7.68 8.18
CA GLU A 361 32.63 8.90 7.54
C GLU A 361 33.35 10.14 8.09
N THR A 362 33.50 10.21 9.42
CA THR A 362 34.27 11.25 10.09
C THR A 362 34.98 10.70 11.32
N ALA A 363 36.18 11.18 11.59
CA ALA A 363 36.89 10.89 12.82
C ALA A 363 37.32 12.18 13.53
N ALA A 364 37.27 12.16 14.86
CA ALA A 364 37.76 13.25 15.69
C ALA A 364 38.60 12.73 16.84
N ILE A 365 39.70 13.43 17.14
CA ILE A 365 40.62 13.01 18.20
C ILE A 365 40.61 14.03 19.33
N ARG A 366 40.33 13.54 20.54
CA ARG A 366 40.43 14.30 21.79
C ARG A 366 41.74 13.92 22.50
N LEU A 367 42.58 14.92 22.70
CA LEU A 367 43.85 14.82 23.42
C LEU A 367 43.87 15.83 24.58
N PRO A 368 44.60 15.54 25.66
CA PRO A 368 44.91 16.52 26.68
C PRO A 368 45.61 17.75 26.10
N PHE A 369 45.30 18.93 26.63
CA PHE A 369 45.80 20.21 26.11
C PHE A 369 47.34 20.33 26.10
N TRP A 370 48.04 19.52 26.91
CA TRP A 370 49.49 19.49 27.02
C TRP A 370 50.18 18.53 26.02
N THR A 371 49.42 17.69 25.30
CA THR A 371 49.96 16.71 24.34
C THR A 371 49.57 17.05 22.90
N LYS A 372 50.49 16.84 21.95
CA LYS A 372 50.25 17.01 20.50
C LYS A 372 50.22 15.69 19.73
N PHE A 373 50.66 14.61 20.36
CA PHE A 373 50.82 13.28 19.79
C PHE A 373 50.00 12.26 20.56
N LEU A 374 49.58 11.21 19.89
CA LEU A 374 48.89 10.09 20.51
C LEU A 374 49.86 9.29 21.40
N PRO A 375 49.37 8.67 22.49
CA PRO A 375 50.17 7.80 23.32
C PRO A 375 50.83 6.68 22.51
N THR A 376 52.02 6.26 22.92
CA THR A 376 52.72 5.10 22.33
C THR A 376 52.19 3.78 22.89
N LEU A 377 51.52 3.82 24.04
CA LEU A 377 50.84 2.69 24.66
C LEU A 377 49.43 2.56 24.07
N GLU A 378 49.12 1.37 23.56
CA GLU A 378 47.84 1.07 22.91
C GLU A 378 46.65 1.20 23.87
N ASP A 379 46.85 0.78 25.12
CA ASP A 379 45.82 0.78 26.16
C ASP A 379 45.38 2.20 26.56
N HIS A 380 46.16 3.22 26.18
CA HIS A 380 45.82 4.62 26.41
C HIS A 380 45.12 5.27 25.21
N ILE A 381 44.82 4.49 24.17
CA ILE A 381 44.01 4.91 23.01
C ILE A 381 42.62 4.26 23.15
N ASN A 382 41.66 5.05 23.57
CA ASN A 382 40.26 4.67 23.69
C ASN A 382 39.53 4.96 22.38
N ILE A 383 38.74 4.00 21.90
CA ILE A 383 37.90 4.18 20.72
C ILE A 383 36.45 4.27 21.20
N GLU A 384 35.76 5.32 20.78
CA GLU A 384 34.35 5.54 21.03
C GLU A 384 33.63 5.71 19.70
N ILE A 385 32.59 4.90 19.47
CA ILE A 385 31.74 5.03 18.28
C ILE A 385 30.65 6.05 18.61
N VAL A 386 30.58 7.11 17.81
CA VAL A 386 29.54 8.15 17.92
C VAL A 386 28.40 7.80 16.97
N LYS A 387 27.16 7.88 17.47
CA LYS A 387 25.94 7.39 16.77
C LYS A 387 25.40 8.30 15.68
#